data_AF-A0AAV7TPE1-F1
#
_entry.id   AF-A0AAV7TPE1-F1
#
_cell.length_a   1.000
_cell.length_b   1.000
_cell.length_c   1.000
_cell.angle_alpha   90.00
_cell.angle_beta   90.00
_cell.angle_gamma   90.00
#
_symmetry.space_group_name_H-M   'P 1'
#
loop_
_entity.id
_entity.type
_entity.pdbx_description
1 polymer ?
#
loop_
_entity_poly.entity_id
_entity_poly.type
_entity_poly.pdbx_seq_one_letter_code
_entity_poly.pdbx_strand_id
1 'polypeptide(L)'
;MNTKAHMTTKLRNVMRTLHFVDVWREMYPSSRVFSCYMPTHGAYSHLDRFLLANDGSLDVHRVVYQARFLSDHAPLLLECETHMPRPAIPLWRLCPDLLGDLEYKKDLQDVLVGYFHTNWGTAGTRGLEWEALKFVIRGESLSKTYGIRQHLDRELTRQEEVLATLQRQVDNGNASEAD
;
A
#
# COMPACT_ATOMS: atom_id res chain seq x y z
N MET A 1 -0.94 26.49 -34.40
CA MET A 1 -1.27 25.06 -34.27
C MET A 1 -1.33 24.71 -32.78
N ASN A 2 -2.43 24.10 -32.32
CA ASN A 2 -2.68 23.87 -30.89
C ASN A 2 -1.93 22.62 -30.38
N THR A 3 -0.76 22.82 -29.79
CA THR A 3 0.22 21.78 -29.40
C THR A 3 -0.33 20.76 -28.40
N LYS A 4 -1.29 21.15 -27.54
CA LYS A 4 -1.89 20.28 -26.52
C LYS A 4 -2.79 19.18 -27.10
N ALA A 5 -3.52 19.49 -28.17
CA ALA A 5 -4.40 18.53 -28.86
C ALA A 5 -3.60 17.46 -29.62
N HIS A 6 -2.40 17.81 -30.10
CA HIS A 6 -1.55 16.91 -30.85
C HIS A 6 -0.88 15.85 -29.95
N MET A 7 -0.43 16.24 -28.74
CA MET A 7 0.25 15.33 -27.81
C MET A 7 -0.71 14.30 -27.20
N THR A 8 -1.93 14.70 -26.86
CA THR A 8 -3.00 13.81 -26.39
C THR A 8 -3.42 12.80 -27.46
N THR A 9 -3.44 13.21 -28.73
CA THR A 9 -3.72 12.31 -29.87
C THR A 9 -2.61 11.28 -30.07
N LYS A 10 -1.33 11.68 -29.93
CA LYS A 10 -0.20 10.76 -30.00
C LYS A 10 -0.22 9.71 -28.90
N LEU A 11 -0.43 10.11 -27.65
CA LEU A 11 -0.53 9.18 -26.53
C LEU A 11 -1.66 8.17 -26.75
N ARG A 12 -2.83 8.64 -27.20
CA ARG A 12 -3.97 7.77 -27.53
C ARG A 12 -3.63 6.78 -28.63
N ASN A 13 -2.89 7.19 -29.65
CA ASN A 13 -2.46 6.29 -30.71
C ASN A 13 -1.50 5.23 -30.19
N VAL A 14 -0.51 5.62 -29.38
CA VAL A 14 0.43 4.66 -28.74
C VAL A 14 -0.33 3.65 -27.88
N MET A 15 -1.25 4.11 -27.03
CA MET A 15 -2.07 3.22 -26.20
C MET A 15 -2.88 2.24 -27.05
N ARG A 16 -3.49 2.71 -28.14
CA ARG A 16 -4.24 1.84 -29.06
C ARG A 16 -3.35 0.81 -29.76
N THR A 17 -2.17 1.22 -30.23
CA THR A 17 -1.22 0.33 -30.93
C THR A 17 -0.67 -0.75 -30.01
N LEU A 18 -0.42 -0.42 -28.73
CA LEU A 18 0.15 -1.34 -27.75
C LEU A 18 -0.91 -2.06 -26.91
N HIS A 19 -2.20 -1.88 -27.21
CA HIS A 19 -3.32 -2.40 -26.41
C HIS A 19 -3.24 -2.04 -24.91
N PHE A 20 -2.77 -0.82 -24.62
CA PHE A 20 -2.78 -0.25 -23.28
C PHE A 20 -4.05 0.53 -23.00
N VAL A 21 -4.49 0.47 -21.75
CA VAL A 21 -5.62 1.23 -21.21
C VAL A 21 -5.15 2.10 -20.05
N ASP A 22 -5.74 3.29 -19.97
CA ASP A 22 -5.60 4.18 -18.81
C ASP A 22 -6.58 3.71 -17.73
N VAL A 23 -6.04 3.01 -16.73
CA VAL A 23 -6.82 2.29 -15.71
C VAL A 23 -7.76 3.22 -14.96
N TRP A 24 -7.30 4.42 -14.63
CA TRP A 24 -8.14 5.40 -13.93
C TRP A 24 -9.28 5.89 -14.82
N ARG A 25 -9.00 6.13 -16.10
CA ARG A 25 -10.03 6.59 -17.05
C ARG A 25 -11.09 5.52 -17.33
N GLU A 26 -10.70 4.25 -17.37
CA GLU A 26 -11.63 3.11 -17.54
C GLU A 26 -12.59 3.00 -16.35
N MET A 27 -12.08 3.10 -15.12
CA MET A 27 -12.94 3.05 -13.91
C MET A 27 -13.78 4.31 -13.70
N TYR A 28 -13.26 5.48 -14.07
CA TYR A 28 -13.92 6.77 -13.81
C TYR A 28 -14.03 7.63 -15.08
N PRO A 29 -14.82 7.22 -16.09
CA PRO A 29 -14.85 7.86 -17.40
C PRO A 29 -15.33 9.32 -17.33
N SER A 30 -16.35 9.59 -16.51
CA SER A 30 -16.97 10.92 -16.37
C SER A 30 -16.29 11.79 -15.32
N SER A 31 -15.42 11.23 -14.48
CA SER A 31 -14.81 11.96 -13.38
C SER A 31 -13.63 12.81 -13.87
N ARG A 32 -13.45 13.95 -13.21
CA ARG A 32 -12.32 14.84 -13.42
C ARG A 32 -11.47 14.88 -12.16
N VAL A 33 -10.24 14.42 -12.30
CA VAL A 33 -9.21 14.51 -11.27
C VAL A 33 -7.92 14.98 -11.92
N PHE A 34 -7.08 15.63 -11.13
CA PHE A 34 -5.81 16.15 -11.56
C PHE A 34 -4.72 15.63 -10.67
N SER A 35 -3.58 15.34 -11.28
CA SER A 35 -2.42 14.86 -10.55
C SER A 35 -1.54 16.03 -10.10
N CYS A 36 -1.50 17.15 -10.82
CA CYS A 36 -0.69 18.29 -10.40
C CYS A 36 -1.38 19.65 -10.61
N TYR A 37 -0.89 20.65 -9.88
CA TYR A 37 -1.27 22.05 -10.04
C TYR A 37 -0.01 22.88 -10.24
N MET A 38 -0.02 23.70 -11.29
CA MET A 38 1.05 24.63 -11.60
C MET A 38 0.61 26.05 -11.22
N PRO A 39 1.11 26.62 -10.11
CA PRO A 39 0.68 27.93 -9.63
C PRO A 39 0.94 29.06 -10.65
N THR A 40 2.06 28.97 -11.37
CA THR A 40 2.48 29.98 -12.37
C THR A 40 1.49 30.16 -13.52
N HIS A 41 0.67 29.15 -13.78
CA HIS A 41 -0.30 29.16 -14.88
C HIS A 41 -1.75 28.97 -14.40
N GLY A 42 -1.98 28.91 -13.07
CA GLY A 42 -3.29 28.61 -12.49
C GLY A 42 -3.92 27.34 -13.07
N ALA A 43 -3.10 26.37 -13.48
CA ALA A 43 -3.52 25.27 -14.33
C ALA A 43 -3.36 23.92 -13.63
N TYR A 44 -4.42 23.12 -13.69
CA TYR A 44 -4.40 21.73 -13.24
C TYR A 44 -4.13 20.80 -14.41
N SER A 45 -3.24 19.83 -14.20
CA SER A 45 -2.89 18.83 -15.21
C SER A 45 -3.03 17.41 -14.66
N HIS A 46 -3.28 16.47 -15.57
CA HIS A 46 -3.41 15.05 -15.28
C HIS A 46 -2.27 14.33 -16.00
N LEU A 47 -1.13 14.23 -15.33
CA LEU A 47 0.12 13.73 -15.89
C LEU A 47 0.41 12.28 -15.45
N ASP A 48 0.13 11.98 -14.19
CA ASP A 48 0.46 10.69 -13.57
C ASP A 48 -0.64 9.68 -13.85
N ARG A 49 -0.31 8.55 -14.49
CA ARG A 49 -1.27 7.54 -14.96
C ARG A 49 -0.68 6.14 -14.89
N PHE A 50 -1.51 5.17 -14.53
CA PHE A 50 -1.21 3.76 -14.78
C PHE A 50 -1.76 3.36 -16.14
N LEU A 51 -0.85 3.00 -17.05
CA LEU A 51 -1.18 2.40 -18.34
C LEU A 51 -0.90 0.90 -18.25
N LEU A 52 -1.95 0.08 -18.34
CA LEU A 52 -1.84 -1.37 -18.23
C LEU A 52 -2.22 -2.05 -19.54
N ALA A 53 -1.62 -3.21 -19.81
CA ALA A 53 -2.04 -4.09 -20.90
C ALA A 53 -3.47 -4.55 -20.65
N ASN A 54 -4.30 -4.44 -21.68
CA ASN A 54 -5.65 -5.01 -21.65
C ASN A 54 -5.60 -6.51 -22.05
N ASP A 55 -4.77 -7.27 -21.35
CA ASP A 55 -4.52 -8.70 -21.60
C ASP A 55 -5.07 -9.62 -20.51
N GLY A 56 -5.69 -9.05 -19.47
CA GLY A 56 -6.24 -9.79 -18.34
C GLY A 56 -5.19 -10.36 -17.38
N SER A 57 -3.94 -9.90 -17.44
CA SER A 57 -2.86 -10.36 -16.54
C SER A 57 -2.99 -9.86 -15.10
N LEU A 58 -3.70 -8.75 -14.91
CA LEU A 58 -3.93 -8.09 -13.63
C LEU A 58 -5.43 -7.89 -13.41
N ASP A 59 -5.92 -8.30 -12.25
CA ASP A 59 -7.24 -7.95 -11.77
C ASP A 59 -7.14 -6.65 -10.96
N VAL A 60 -7.72 -5.57 -11.48
CA VAL A 60 -7.63 -4.25 -10.84
C VAL A 60 -8.82 -4.05 -9.91
N HIS A 61 -8.54 -3.88 -8.62
CA HIS A 61 -9.57 -3.67 -7.60
C HIS A 61 -9.85 -2.20 -7.35
N ARG A 62 -8.81 -1.36 -7.33
CA ARG A 62 -8.95 0.07 -6.98
C ARG A 62 -7.84 0.89 -7.61
N VAL A 63 -8.20 2.10 -8.05
CA VAL A 63 -7.24 3.14 -8.42
C VAL A 63 -7.70 4.48 -7.85
N VAL A 64 -6.81 5.22 -7.19
CA VAL A 64 -7.18 6.46 -6.50
C VAL A 64 -6.03 7.46 -6.47
N TYR A 65 -6.33 8.73 -6.73
CA TYR A 65 -5.41 9.83 -6.43
C TYR A 65 -5.52 10.21 -4.96
N GLN A 66 -4.40 10.25 -4.27
CA GLN A 66 -4.31 10.72 -2.89
C GLN A 66 -4.13 12.25 -2.82
N ALA A 67 -4.16 12.80 -1.60
CA ALA A 67 -3.94 14.21 -1.35
C ALA A 67 -2.54 14.67 -1.83
N ARG A 68 -2.45 15.92 -2.28
CA ARG A 68 -1.20 16.55 -2.75
C ARG A 68 -0.49 17.23 -1.59
N PHE A 69 0.19 16.46 -0.75
CA PHE A 69 0.80 17.00 0.47
C PHE A 69 2.33 16.94 0.52
N LEU A 70 2.95 15.95 -0.15
CA LEU A 70 4.42 15.82 -0.19
C LEU A 70 5.08 16.53 -1.37
N SER A 71 4.33 16.70 -2.46
CA SER A 71 4.78 17.28 -3.72
C SER A 71 3.63 18.02 -4.39
N ASP A 72 3.95 18.85 -5.37
CA ASP A 72 3.04 19.41 -6.37
C ASP A 72 2.30 18.34 -7.19
N HIS A 73 2.71 17.07 -7.10
CA HIS A 73 2.05 15.89 -7.66
C HIS A 73 1.27 15.08 -6.60
N ALA A 74 0.09 14.61 -7.00
CA ALA A 74 -0.79 13.72 -6.26
C ALA A 74 -0.32 12.29 -6.48
N PRO A 75 -0.02 11.55 -5.40
CA PRO A 75 0.26 10.12 -5.53
C PRO A 75 -0.94 9.40 -6.18
N LEU A 76 -0.67 8.52 -7.14
CA LEU A 76 -1.65 7.64 -7.73
C LEU A 76 -1.42 6.22 -7.19
N LEU A 77 -2.40 5.68 -6.48
CA LEU A 77 -2.37 4.34 -5.92
C LEU A 77 -3.17 3.40 -6.81
N LEU A 78 -2.61 2.21 -7.09
CA LEU A 78 -3.26 1.12 -7.80
C LEU A 78 -3.21 -0.15 -6.94
N GLU A 79 -4.37 -0.70 -6.65
CA GLU A 79 -4.53 -1.99 -6.00
C GLU A 79 -4.96 -3.01 -7.07
N CYS A 80 -4.12 -4.02 -7.29
CA CYS A 80 -4.39 -5.09 -8.24
C CYS A 80 -3.83 -6.43 -7.74
N GLU A 81 -4.43 -7.52 -8.21
CA GLU A 81 -3.93 -8.87 -8.03
C GLU A 81 -3.39 -9.42 -9.34
N THR A 82 -2.34 -10.23 -9.26
CA THR A 82 -1.75 -10.90 -10.44
C THR A 82 -2.14 -12.36 -10.46
N HIS A 83 -2.45 -12.88 -11.64
CA HIS A 83 -2.70 -14.31 -11.86
C HIS A 83 -1.42 -15.15 -11.93
N MET A 84 -0.25 -14.53 -11.73
CA MET A 84 1.02 -15.25 -11.70
C MET A 84 1.06 -16.23 -10.52
N PRO A 85 1.54 -17.47 -10.72
CA PRO A 85 1.68 -18.43 -9.64
C PRO A 85 2.56 -17.80 -8.55
N ARG A 86 2.00 -17.67 -7.33
CA ARG A 86 2.77 -17.18 -6.19
C ARG A 86 3.99 -18.10 -6.03
N PRO A 87 5.19 -17.56 -5.80
CA PRO A 87 6.33 -18.39 -5.44
C PRO A 87 5.96 -19.28 -4.25
N ALA A 88 6.59 -20.45 -4.16
CA ALA A 88 6.38 -21.43 -3.09
C ALA A 88 6.28 -20.75 -1.72
N ILE A 89 5.42 -21.31 -0.84
CA ILE A 89 5.05 -20.79 0.49
C ILE A 89 6.23 -20.04 1.11
N PRO A 90 6.13 -18.72 1.32
CA PRO A 90 7.25 -17.96 1.83
C PRO A 90 7.66 -18.53 3.19
N LEU A 91 8.92 -18.96 3.29
CA LEU A 91 9.49 -19.40 4.55
C LEU A 91 9.36 -18.25 5.56
N TRP A 92 8.68 -18.51 6.67
CA TRP A 92 8.59 -17.53 7.75
C TRP A 92 9.99 -17.15 8.23
N ARG A 93 10.19 -15.86 8.46
CA ARG A 93 11.41 -15.28 9.04
C ARG A 93 11.03 -14.40 10.22
N LEU A 94 11.80 -14.49 11.29
CA LEU A 94 11.68 -13.58 12.44
C LEU A 94 12.02 -12.16 11.99
N CYS A 95 11.19 -11.18 12.35
CA CYS A 95 11.47 -9.77 12.15
C CYS A 95 12.65 -9.34 13.05
N PRO A 96 13.80 -8.89 12.51
CA PRO A 96 14.95 -8.51 13.33
C PRO A 96 14.66 -7.33 14.26
N ASP A 97 13.76 -6.42 13.86
CA ASP A 97 13.43 -5.22 14.64
C ASP A 97 12.76 -5.57 15.97
N LEU A 98 12.03 -6.69 16.05
CA LEU A 98 11.50 -7.21 17.32
C LEU A 98 12.62 -7.52 18.32
N LEU A 99 13.81 -7.91 17.85
CA LEU A 99 14.96 -8.14 18.72
C LEU A 99 15.56 -6.82 19.25
N GLY A 100 15.08 -5.66 18.82
CA GLY A 100 15.36 -4.36 19.44
C GLY A 100 14.39 -4.02 20.58
N ASP A 101 13.17 -4.54 20.53
CA ASP A 101 12.08 -4.22 21.47
C ASP A 101 12.28 -4.92 22.82
N LEU A 102 12.42 -4.12 23.88
CA LEU A 102 12.63 -4.61 25.25
C LEU A 102 11.39 -5.28 25.83
N GLU A 103 10.19 -4.79 25.47
CA GLU A 103 8.93 -5.38 25.92
C GLU A 103 8.78 -6.76 25.30
N TYR A 104 8.94 -6.86 23.98
CA TYR A 104 8.89 -8.14 23.28
C TYR A 104 9.90 -9.15 23.82
N LYS A 105 11.13 -8.73 24.13
CA LYS A 105 12.14 -9.62 24.74
C LYS A 105 11.69 -10.19 26.06
N LYS A 106 11.10 -9.36 26.92
CA LYS A 106 10.59 -9.77 28.22
C LYS A 106 9.42 -10.75 28.06
N ASP A 107 8.45 -10.40 27.22
CA ASP A 107 7.30 -11.26 26.92
C ASP A 107 7.75 -12.62 26.39
N LEU A 108 8.69 -12.62 25.43
CA LEU A 108 9.24 -13.86 24.88
C LEU A 108 9.98 -14.68 25.94
N GLN A 109 10.75 -14.04 26.83
CA GLN A 109 11.42 -14.73 27.92
C GLN A 109 10.43 -15.41 28.86
N ASP A 110 9.35 -14.74 29.23
CA ASP A 110 8.29 -15.29 30.07
C ASP A 110 7.59 -16.48 29.39
N VAL A 111 7.30 -16.36 28.09
CA VAL A 111 6.75 -17.46 27.28
C VAL A 111 7.70 -18.66 27.24
N LEU A 112 9.00 -18.43 27.06
CA LEU A 112 10.00 -19.51 27.03
C LEU A 112 10.09 -20.23 28.38
N VAL A 113 10.10 -19.48 29.49
CA VAL A 113 10.10 -20.06 30.84
C VAL A 113 8.84 -20.89 31.08
N GLY A 114 7.67 -20.36 30.73
CA GLY A 114 6.40 -21.09 30.85
C GLY A 114 6.34 -22.34 29.99
N TYR A 115 6.87 -22.26 28.76
CA TYR A 115 6.96 -23.41 27.86
C TYR A 115 7.79 -24.52 28.47
N PHE A 116 9.01 -24.23 28.94
CA PHE A 116 9.88 -25.25 29.52
C PHE A 116 9.35 -25.79 30.84
N HIS A 117 8.72 -24.96 31.67
CA HIS A 117 8.08 -25.44 32.90
C HIS A 117 7.00 -26.50 32.63
N THR A 118 6.25 -26.33 31.55
CA THR A 118 5.08 -27.18 31.23
C THR A 118 5.43 -28.37 30.35
N ASN A 119 6.34 -28.20 29.38
CA ASN A 119 6.54 -29.15 28.29
C ASN A 119 7.84 -29.97 28.42
N TRP A 120 8.70 -29.68 29.41
CA TRP A 120 9.96 -30.40 29.57
C TRP A 120 9.75 -31.88 29.89
N GLY A 121 10.29 -32.76 29.06
CA GLY A 121 10.18 -34.21 29.18
C GLY A 121 8.80 -34.76 28.77
N THR A 122 7.89 -33.91 28.28
CA THR A 122 6.54 -34.33 27.88
C THR A 122 6.50 -34.87 26.45
N ALA A 123 7.40 -34.41 25.59
CA ALA A 123 7.51 -34.93 24.24
C ALA A 123 8.48 -36.12 24.23
N GLY A 124 8.12 -37.21 23.57
CA GLY A 124 8.90 -38.45 23.57
C GLY A 124 10.35 -38.32 23.06
N THR A 125 10.70 -37.19 22.43
CA THR A 125 12.08 -36.87 22.02
C THR A 125 12.37 -35.37 22.19
N ARG A 126 13.65 -35.04 22.45
CA ARG A 126 14.13 -33.64 22.49
C ARG A 126 13.93 -32.88 21.19
N GLY A 127 13.98 -33.57 20.04
CA GLY A 127 13.73 -32.97 18.75
C GLY A 127 12.31 -32.42 18.63
N LEU A 128 11.32 -33.18 19.11
CA LEU A 128 9.92 -32.75 19.08
C LEU A 128 9.68 -31.57 20.03
N GLU A 129 10.32 -31.54 21.20
CA GLU A 129 10.29 -30.39 22.12
C GLU A 129 10.85 -29.13 21.46
N TRP A 130 11.93 -29.26 20.68
CA TRP A 130 12.52 -28.14 19.95
C TRP A 130 11.63 -27.64 18.81
N GLU A 131 11.03 -28.55 18.04
CA GLU A 131 10.09 -28.16 16.98
C GLU A 131 8.89 -27.42 17.56
N ALA A 132 8.28 -27.94 18.62
CA ALA A 132 7.16 -27.31 19.30
C ALA A 132 7.53 -25.92 19.88
N LEU A 133 8.71 -25.77 20.48
CA LEU A 133 9.20 -24.48 20.94
C LEU A 133 9.31 -23.45 19.81
N LYS A 134 9.84 -23.85 18.66
CA LYS A 134 9.92 -22.95 17.50
C LYS A 134 8.55 -22.51 17.01
N PHE A 135 7.53 -23.37 17.07
CA PHE A 135 6.16 -22.99 16.74
C PHE A 135 5.60 -21.95 17.73
N VAL A 136 5.87 -22.12 19.02
CA VAL A 136 5.48 -21.13 20.05
C VAL A 136 6.14 -19.78 19.77
N ILE A 137 7.46 -19.75 19.60
CA ILE A 137 8.20 -18.52 19.27
C ILE A 137 7.62 -17.86 18.02
N ARG A 138 7.37 -18.64 16.96
CA ARG A 138 6.75 -18.12 15.72
C ARG A 138 5.40 -17.48 15.97
N GLY A 139 4.53 -18.12 16.75
CA GLY A 139 3.21 -17.61 17.09
C GLY A 139 3.28 -16.27 17.80
N GLU A 140 4.12 -16.17 18.83
CA GLU A 140 4.32 -14.93 19.58
C GLU A 140 4.88 -13.80 18.71
N SER A 141 5.94 -14.09 17.95
CA SER A 141 6.53 -13.09 17.04
C SER A 141 5.51 -12.60 16.00
N LEU A 142 4.75 -13.53 15.41
CA LEU A 142 3.76 -13.20 14.38
C LEU A 142 2.62 -12.35 14.95
N SER A 143 2.16 -12.69 16.16
CA SER A 143 1.15 -11.92 16.89
C SER A 143 1.60 -10.47 17.10
N LYS A 144 2.81 -10.26 17.64
CA LYS A 144 3.37 -8.92 17.87
C LYS A 144 3.55 -8.14 16.56
N THR A 145 4.14 -8.75 15.52
CA THR A 145 4.31 -8.09 14.21
C THR A 145 2.98 -7.73 13.58
N TYR A 146 1.97 -8.61 13.65
CA TYR A 146 0.64 -8.33 13.14
C TYR A 146 -0.02 -7.15 13.87
N GLY A 147 0.08 -7.12 15.20
CA GLY A 147 -0.43 -6.01 16.01
C GLY A 147 0.21 -4.66 15.66
N ILE A 148 1.54 -4.63 15.52
CA ILE A 148 2.29 -3.43 15.10
C ILE A 148 1.83 -2.97 13.72
N ARG A 149 1.75 -3.90 12.74
CA ARG A 149 1.29 -3.59 11.39
C ARG A 149 -0.12 -3.02 11.39
N GLN A 150 -1.04 -3.63 12.13
CA GLN A 150 -2.42 -3.15 12.22
C GLN A 150 -2.51 -1.75 12.85
N HIS A 151 -1.71 -1.47 13.88
CA HIS A 151 -1.65 -0.15 14.48
C HIS A 151 -1.13 0.91 13.49
N LEU A 152 -0.03 0.62 12.80
CA LEU A 152 0.55 1.50 11.80
C LEU A 152 -0.42 1.78 10.65
N ASP A 153 -1.09 0.74 10.15
CA ASP A 153 -2.06 0.85 9.06
C ASP A 153 -3.26 1.74 9.42
N ARG A 154 -3.77 1.61 10.66
CA ARG A 154 -4.83 2.49 11.18
C ARG A 154 -4.37 3.94 11.28
N GLU A 155 -3.17 4.16 11.79
CA GLU A 155 -2.65 5.51 11.96
C GLU A 155 -2.36 6.18 10.61
N LEU A 156 -1.83 5.43 9.64
CA LEU A 156 -1.66 5.89 8.26
C LEU A 156 -3.01 6.27 7.64
N THR A 157 -4.00 5.38 7.72
CA THR A 157 -5.35 5.64 7.18
C THR A 157 -5.96 6.91 7.79
N ARG A 158 -5.83 7.09 9.11
CA ARG A 158 -6.30 8.29 9.82
C ARG A 158 -5.62 9.55 9.31
N GLN A 159 -4.30 9.50 9.11
CA GLN A 159 -3.54 10.64 8.59
C GLN A 159 -3.94 10.97 7.14
N GLU A 160 -4.14 9.96 6.29
CA GLU A 160 -4.61 10.13 4.92
C GLU A 160 -6.00 10.79 4.86
N GLU A 161 -6.93 10.39 5.74
CA GLU A 161 -8.27 10.98 5.83
C GLU A 161 -8.25 12.46 6.25
N VAL A 162 -7.41 12.79 7.23
CA VAL A 162 -7.22 14.17 7.68
C VAL A 162 -6.64 15.02 6.54
N LEU A 163 -5.61 14.52 5.86
CA LEU A 163 -4.99 15.20 4.71
C LEU A 163 -5.99 15.41 3.57
N ALA A 164 -6.82 14.41 3.26
CA ALA A 164 -7.86 14.53 2.25
C ALA A 164 -8.89 15.60 2.61
N THR A 165 -9.26 15.71 3.89
CA THR A 165 -10.22 16.71 4.36
C THR A 165 -9.63 18.12 4.29
N LEU A 166 -8.39 18.30 4.74
CA LEU A 166 -7.69 19.59 4.67
C LEU A 166 -7.49 20.06 3.22
N GLN A 167 -7.12 19.15 2.32
CA GLN A 167 -6.98 19.46 0.90
C GLN A 167 -8.29 19.96 0.30
N ARG A 168 -9.44 19.34 0.62
CA ARG A 168 -10.76 19.81 0.15
C ARG A 168 -11.10 21.19 0.67
N GLN A 169 -10.75 21.50 1.92
CA GLN A 169 -10.97 22.84 2.49
C GLN A 169 -10.15 23.90 1.76
N VAL A 170 -8.88 23.61 1.46
CA VAL A 170 -8.01 24.51 0.68
C VAL A 170 -8.54 24.70 -0.74
N ASP A 171 -8.91 23.61 -1.41
CA ASP A 171 -9.43 23.68 -2.78
C ASP A 171 -10.76 24.47 -2.85
N ASN A 172 -11.63 24.34 -1.84
CA ASN A 172 -12.88 25.11 -1.74
C ASN A 172 -12.64 26.59 -1.38
N GLY A 173 -11.69 26.90 -0.49
CA GLY A 173 -11.32 28.27 -0.15
C GLY A 173 -10.75 29.04 -1.34
N ASN A 174 -9.88 28.39 -2.11
CA ASN A 174 -9.33 28.95 -3.36
C ASN A 174 -10.42 29.18 -4.42
N ALA A 175 -11.48 28.37 -4.43
CA ALA A 175 -12.62 28.57 -5.33
C ALA A 175 -13.48 29.77 -4.92
N SER A 176 -13.62 30.07 -3.61
CA SER A 176 -14.40 31.21 -3.12
C SER A 176 -13.68 32.57 -3.20
N GLU A 177 -12.34 32.59 -3.27
CA GLU A 177 -11.56 33.82 -3.47
C GLU A 177 -11.39 34.20 -4.95
N ALA A 178 -11.79 33.32 -5.87
CA ALA A 178 -11.69 33.53 -7.32
C ALA A 178 -12.98 34.09 -7.96
N ASP A 179 -14.04 34.28 -7.16
CA ASP A 179 -15.30 34.95 -7.51
C ASP A 179 -15.36 36.38 -6.92
#